data_AF-A0A0B7FYI3-F1
#
_entry.id   AF-A0A0B7FYI3-F1
#
_cell.length_a   1.000
_cell.length_b   1.000
_cell.length_c   1.000
_cell.angle_alpha   90.00
_cell.angle_beta   90.00
_cell.angle_gamma   90.00
#
_symmetry.space_group_name_H-M   'P 1'
#
loop_
_entity.id
_entity.type
_entity.pdbx_description
1 polymer ?
#
loop_
_entity_poly.entity_id
_entity_poly.type
_entity_poly.pdbx_seq_one_letter_code
_entity_poly.pdbx_strand_id
1 'polypeptide(L)'
;MRAEAIRLMRRAHTAQGINLAAWDDMSYRLDPGHPMWDNQGSDPKSTVSAIRGFRTITAFTHLIPNGPWSSEETQRTIGAMAKLIFEKAWKALPPMLRMMGMEESDAAAFLAGLEAEVQNPGYRSYAKYKVWCARKI
;
A
#
# COMPACT_ATOMS: atom_id res chain seq x y z
N MET A 1 -3.67 -22.01 -1.89
CA MET A 1 -4.78 -21.04 -1.68
C MET A 1 -4.28 -19.61 -1.46
N ARG A 2 -3.58 -19.28 -0.35
CA ARG A 2 -3.14 -17.89 -0.05
C ARG A 2 -2.28 -17.23 -1.13
N ALA A 3 -1.25 -17.92 -1.63
CA ALA A 3 -0.40 -17.40 -2.70
C ALA A 3 -1.18 -17.13 -3.99
N GLU A 4 -2.17 -17.97 -4.30
CA GLU A 4 -3.03 -17.82 -5.47
C GLU A 4 -4.00 -16.64 -5.32
N ALA A 5 -4.64 -16.49 -4.16
CA ALA A 5 -5.44 -15.31 -3.85
C ALA A 5 -4.63 -14.01 -3.99
N ILE A 6 -3.41 -13.98 -3.46
CA ILE A 6 -2.49 -12.83 -3.59
C ILE A 6 -2.13 -12.57 -5.05
N ARG A 7 -1.84 -13.61 -5.83
CA ARG A 7 -1.53 -13.49 -7.26
C ARG A 7 -2.71 -12.91 -8.04
N LEU A 8 -3.93 -13.40 -7.80
CA LEU A 8 -5.16 -12.91 -8.43
C LEU A 8 -5.46 -11.47 -8.04
N MET A 9 -5.33 -11.11 -6.75
CA MET A 9 -5.46 -9.71 -6.30
C MET A 9 -4.46 -8.81 -7.01
N ARG A 10 -3.18 -9.18 -7.06
CA ARG A 10 -2.15 -8.40 -7.76
C ARG A 10 -2.50 -8.21 -9.24
N ARG A 11 -2.91 -9.28 -9.91
CA ARG A 11 -3.35 -9.23 -11.31
C ARG A 11 -4.55 -8.29 -11.50
N ALA A 12 -5.53 -8.32 -10.60
CA ALA A 12 -6.71 -7.45 -10.64
C ALA A 12 -6.35 -5.98 -10.56
N HIS A 13 -5.44 -5.62 -9.65
CA HIS A 13 -4.98 -4.25 -9.48
C HIS A 13 -4.16 -3.79 -10.69
N THR A 14 -3.25 -4.63 -11.18
CA THR A 14 -2.46 -4.30 -12.39
C THR A 14 -3.35 -4.14 -13.63
N ALA A 15 -4.40 -4.95 -13.78
CA ALA A 15 -5.38 -4.81 -14.87
C ALA A 15 -6.15 -3.48 -14.84
N GLN A 16 -6.27 -2.85 -13.67
CA GLN A 16 -6.85 -1.52 -13.48
C GLN A 16 -5.80 -0.39 -13.64
N GLY A 17 -4.59 -0.70 -14.11
CA GLY A 17 -3.51 0.27 -14.30
C GLY A 17 -2.78 0.65 -13.00
N ILE A 18 -3.04 -0.04 -11.89
CA ILE A 18 -2.36 0.22 -10.62
C ILE A 18 -0.93 -0.31 -10.70
N ASN A 19 0.05 0.59 -10.62
CA ASN A 19 1.46 0.22 -10.51
C ASN A 19 1.78 -0.21 -9.06
N LEU A 20 1.88 -1.53 -8.85
CA LEU A 20 2.19 -2.12 -7.55
C LEU A 20 3.58 -1.76 -7.01
N ALA A 21 4.52 -1.37 -7.88
CA ALA A 21 5.87 -0.94 -7.50
C ALA A 21 5.98 0.57 -7.27
N ALA A 22 4.93 1.35 -7.57
CA ALA A 22 4.99 2.82 -7.45
C ALA A 22 5.36 3.30 -6.04
N TRP A 23 4.95 2.54 -5.03
CA TRP A 23 5.24 2.80 -3.63
C TRP A 23 6.68 2.42 -3.21
N ASP A 24 7.39 1.60 -3.99
CA ASP A 24 8.82 1.33 -3.78
C ASP A 24 9.67 2.39 -4.53
N ASP A 25 9.20 2.84 -5.69
CA ASP A 25 9.90 3.78 -6.57
C ASP A 25 9.66 5.26 -6.22
N MET A 26 8.86 5.55 -5.18
CA MET A 26 8.40 6.91 -4.93
C MET A 26 9.56 7.90 -4.72
N SER A 27 10.63 7.50 -4.05
CA SER A 27 11.81 8.36 -3.88
C SER A 27 12.43 8.75 -5.23
N TYR A 28 12.53 7.79 -6.17
CA TYR A 28 13.02 8.05 -7.52
C TYR A 28 12.05 8.95 -8.30
N ARG A 29 10.74 8.75 -8.16
CA ARG A 29 9.71 9.59 -8.82
C ARG A 29 9.69 11.03 -8.34
N LEU A 30 9.97 11.26 -7.05
CA LEU A 30 10.03 12.60 -6.47
C LEU A 30 11.31 13.35 -6.85
N ASP A 31 12.35 12.65 -7.28
CA ASP A 31 13.64 13.22 -7.63
C ASP A 31 13.53 14.14 -8.87
N PRO A 32 14.19 15.32 -8.90
CA PRO A 32 14.09 16.27 -10.01
C PRO A 32 14.71 15.73 -11.32
N GLY A 33 15.59 14.74 -11.23
CA GLY A 33 16.15 14.03 -12.38
C GLY A 33 15.18 13.03 -13.01
N HIS A 34 14.03 12.75 -12.38
CA HIS A 34 13.05 11.84 -12.93
C HIS A 34 12.42 12.40 -14.23
N PRO A 35 12.33 11.62 -15.32
CA PRO A 35 11.82 12.08 -16.61
C PRO A 35 10.41 12.72 -16.57
N MET A 36 9.58 12.31 -15.60
CA MET A 36 8.22 12.86 -15.43
C MET A 36 8.17 14.36 -15.16
N TRP A 37 9.25 14.96 -14.64
CA TRP A 37 9.30 16.39 -14.33
C TRP A 37 9.60 17.24 -15.55
N ASP A 38 10.06 16.62 -16.65
CA ASP A 38 10.39 17.29 -17.90
C ASP A 38 11.26 18.55 -17.68
N ASN A 39 12.29 18.38 -16.86
CA ASN A 39 13.27 19.42 -16.57
C ASN A 39 14.34 19.53 -17.67
N GLN A 40 14.37 18.59 -18.63
CA GLN A 40 15.31 18.57 -19.75
C GLN A 40 14.73 19.26 -21.01
N GLY A 41 13.44 19.59 -21.03
CA GLY A 41 12.82 20.44 -22.04
C GLY A 41 13.31 21.88 -21.88
N SER A 42 14.34 22.25 -22.64
CA SER A 42 14.78 23.64 -22.77
C SER A 42 13.78 24.41 -23.63
N ASP A 43 12.72 24.94 -23.04
CA ASP A 43 11.87 25.90 -23.74
C ASP A 43 12.62 27.25 -23.80
N PRO A 44 13.10 27.69 -24.98
CA PRO A 44 13.93 28.88 -25.11
C PRO A 44 13.21 30.19 -24.76
N LYS A 45 11.89 30.15 -24.49
CA LYS A 45 11.08 31.30 -24.07
C LYS A 45 10.86 31.42 -22.57
N SER A 46 11.29 30.44 -21.77
CA SER A 46 11.10 30.49 -20.32
C SER A 46 12.34 31.08 -19.64
N THR A 47 12.26 32.36 -19.27
CA THR A 47 13.29 33.03 -18.45
C THR A 47 13.36 32.52 -17.01
N VAL A 48 12.51 31.55 -16.62
CA VAL A 48 12.60 30.83 -15.35
C VAL A 48 12.27 29.35 -15.60
N SER A 49 13.28 28.56 -15.96
CA SER A 49 13.17 27.10 -15.85
C SER A 49 13.10 26.73 -14.36
N ALA A 50 11.92 26.82 -13.76
CA ALA A 50 11.70 26.36 -12.39
C ALA A 50 11.86 24.84 -12.37
N ILE A 51 13.00 24.36 -11.86
CA ILE A 51 13.27 22.92 -11.69
C ILE A 51 12.10 22.32 -10.91
N ARG A 52 11.37 21.40 -11.54
CA ARG A 52 10.25 20.67 -10.93
C ARG A 52 10.77 19.46 -10.16
N GLY A 53 10.01 19.06 -9.13
CA GLY A 53 10.36 17.93 -8.26
C GLY A 53 10.68 18.37 -6.83
N PHE A 54 11.35 17.48 -6.09
CA PHE A 54 11.64 17.67 -4.67
C PHE A 54 13.11 17.40 -4.36
N ARG A 55 13.62 18.04 -3.31
CA ARG A 55 14.95 17.80 -2.74
C ARG A 55 14.82 17.28 -1.31
N THR A 56 15.93 16.80 -0.75
CA THR A 56 15.96 16.30 0.64
C THR A 56 14.93 15.19 0.86
N ILE A 57 14.80 14.29 -0.13
CA ILE A 57 13.84 13.20 -0.10
C ILE A 57 14.32 12.16 0.90
N THR A 58 13.49 11.89 1.90
CA THR A 58 13.73 10.87 2.93
C THR A 58 12.53 9.94 2.99
N ALA A 59 12.79 8.66 3.25
CA ALA A 59 11.75 7.64 3.32
C ALA A 59 11.83 6.91 4.65
N PHE A 60 10.69 6.73 5.28
CA PHE A 60 10.54 6.01 6.55
C PHE A 60 9.57 4.85 6.34
N THR A 61 9.85 3.73 7.01
CA THR A 61 8.92 2.60 7.07
C THR A 61 8.58 2.35 8.53
N HIS A 62 7.29 2.42 8.84
CA HIS A 62 6.73 2.12 10.15
C HIS A 62 5.92 0.83 10.07
N LEU A 63 6.00 0.04 11.12
CA LEU A 63 5.14 -1.12 11.32
C LEU A 63 4.10 -0.75 12.36
N ILE A 64 2.86 -0.65 11.92
CA ILE A 64 1.72 -0.31 12.77
C ILE A 64 1.05 -1.63 13.16
N PRO A 65 0.83 -1.90 14.46
CA PRO A 65 0.04 -3.05 14.88
C PRO A 65 -1.30 -3.09 14.18
N ASN A 66 -1.73 -4.27 13.76
CA ASN A 66 -3.07 -4.51 13.25
C ASN A 66 -3.82 -5.40 14.25
N GLY A 67 -4.15 -4.80 15.40
CA GLY A 67 -4.83 -5.45 16.52
C GLY A 67 -4.42 -4.86 17.88
N PRO A 68 -5.21 -5.08 18.94
CA PRO A 68 -5.02 -4.48 20.26
C PRO A 68 -3.95 -5.21 21.12
N TRP A 69 -3.02 -5.94 20.50
CA TRP A 69 -2.08 -6.83 21.20
C TRP A 69 -0.77 -6.15 21.64
N SER A 70 -0.55 -4.89 21.30
CA SER A 70 0.64 -4.14 21.71
C SER A 70 0.72 -3.96 23.23
N SER A 71 1.93 -3.94 23.80
CA SER A 71 2.12 -3.59 25.21
C SER A 71 2.00 -2.08 25.46
N GLU A 72 2.25 -1.26 24.44
CA GLU A 72 2.14 0.21 24.52
C GLU A 72 0.70 0.65 24.20
N GLU A 73 0.17 1.55 25.03
CA GLU A 73 -1.24 1.96 25.01
C GLU A 73 -1.66 2.65 23.72
N THR A 74 -0.85 3.61 23.24
CA THR A 74 -1.13 4.34 22.02
C THR A 74 -1.18 3.39 20.82
N GLN A 75 -0.24 2.46 20.73
CA GLN A 75 -0.14 1.43 19.72
C GLN A 75 -1.29 0.42 19.79
N ARG A 76 -1.82 0.09 20.99
CA ARG A 76 -3.04 -0.71 21.10
C ARG A 76 -4.24 0.00 20.51
N THR A 77 -4.42 1.29 20.83
CA THR A 77 -5.54 2.09 20.32
C THR A 77 -5.48 2.22 18.81
N ILE A 78 -4.30 2.54 18.27
CA ILE A 78 -4.07 2.59 16.81
C ILE A 78 -4.36 1.21 16.19
N GLY A 79 -3.85 0.13 16.80
CA GLY A 79 -4.02 -1.21 16.30
C GLY A 79 -5.47 -1.71 16.32
N ALA A 80 -6.25 -1.33 17.34
CA ALA A 80 -7.69 -1.61 17.39
C ALA A 80 -8.43 -0.92 16.24
N MET A 81 -8.11 0.34 15.94
CA MET A 81 -8.69 1.06 14.80
C MET A 81 -8.27 0.45 13.46
N ALA A 82 -6.98 0.12 13.30
CA ALA A 82 -6.47 -0.52 12.09
C ALA A 82 -7.20 -1.84 11.81
N LYS A 83 -7.40 -2.68 12.84
CA LYS A 83 -8.13 -3.95 12.72
C LYS A 83 -9.52 -3.76 12.12
N LEU A 84 -10.28 -2.76 12.58
CA LEU A 84 -11.62 -2.45 12.03
C LEU A 84 -11.57 -2.07 10.53
N ILE A 85 -10.55 -1.34 10.10
CA ILE A 85 -10.38 -0.94 8.70
C ILE A 85 -10.05 -2.16 7.84
N PHE A 86 -9.09 -2.99 8.27
CA PHE A 86 -8.68 -4.16 7.50
C PHE A 86 -9.76 -5.24 7.44
N GLU A 87 -10.52 -5.46 8.51
CA GLU A 87 -11.68 -6.36 8.48
C GLU A 87 -12.72 -5.92 7.43
N LYS A 88 -13.01 -4.61 7.33
CA LYS A 88 -13.89 -4.09 6.27
C LYS A 88 -13.30 -4.27 4.88
N ALA A 89 -12.00 -4.00 4.71
CA ALA A 89 -11.32 -4.17 3.44
C ALA A 89 -11.32 -5.64 2.97
N TRP A 90 -11.08 -6.60 3.87
CA TRP A 90 -11.09 -8.02 3.53
C TRP A 90 -12.48 -8.53 3.14
N LYS A 91 -13.53 -8.06 3.81
CA LYS A 91 -14.92 -8.40 3.45
C LYS A 91 -15.31 -7.94 2.04
N ALA A 92 -14.58 -6.99 1.45
CA ALA A 92 -14.77 -6.55 0.07
C ALA A 92 -13.99 -7.40 -0.97
N LEU A 93 -13.12 -8.33 -0.54
CA LEU A 93 -12.30 -9.14 -1.44
C LEU A 93 -13.06 -10.24 -2.21
N PRO A 94 -14.08 -10.95 -1.67
CA PRO A 94 -14.67 -12.09 -2.35
C PRO A 94 -15.24 -11.77 -3.75
N PRO A 95 -15.99 -10.68 -3.97
CA PRO A 95 -16.45 -10.31 -5.30
C PRO A 95 -15.28 -10.12 -6.29
N MET A 96 -14.21 -9.46 -5.85
CA MET A 96 -13.01 -9.23 -6.67
C MET A 96 -12.30 -10.53 -7.03
N LEU A 97 -12.13 -11.45 -6.07
CA LEU A 97 -11.48 -12.74 -6.30
C LEU A 97 -12.27 -13.58 -7.30
N ARG A 98 -13.60 -13.60 -7.17
CA ARG A 98 -14.49 -14.30 -8.10
C ARG A 98 -14.42 -13.75 -9.52
N MET A 99 -14.46 -12.42 -9.67
CA MET A 99 -14.29 -11.78 -10.99
C MET A 99 -12.97 -12.15 -11.67
N MET A 100 -11.94 -12.48 -10.90
CA MET A 100 -10.62 -12.87 -11.41
C MET A 100 -10.47 -14.39 -11.65
N GLY A 101 -11.53 -15.17 -11.45
CA GLY A 101 -11.58 -16.60 -11.72
C GLY A 101 -11.34 -17.51 -10.52
N MET A 102 -11.44 -17.00 -9.29
CA MET A 102 -11.46 -17.86 -8.09
C MET A 102 -12.87 -18.44 -7.88
N GLU A 103 -12.95 -19.74 -7.58
CA GLU A 103 -14.20 -20.39 -7.20
C GLU A 103 -14.78 -19.77 -5.93
N GLU A 104 -16.11 -19.76 -5.82
CA GLU A 104 -16.81 -19.16 -4.68
C GLU A 104 -16.44 -19.82 -3.35
N SER A 105 -16.32 -21.15 -3.33
CA SER A 105 -15.89 -21.91 -2.15
C SER A 105 -14.47 -21.55 -1.72
N ASP A 106 -13.56 -21.35 -2.67
CA ASP A 106 -12.16 -21.00 -2.41
C ASP A 106 -12.03 -19.57 -1.89
N ALA A 107 -12.80 -18.63 -2.45
CA ALA A 107 -12.84 -17.24 -1.99
C ALA A 107 -13.39 -17.15 -0.56
N ALA A 108 -14.44 -17.92 -0.24
CA ALA A 108 -15.02 -18.00 1.10
C ALA A 108 -14.03 -18.63 2.10
N ALA A 109 -13.39 -19.75 1.73
CA ALA A 109 -12.38 -20.40 2.56
C ALA A 109 -11.17 -19.50 2.84
N PHE A 110 -10.73 -18.75 1.84
CA PHE A 110 -9.66 -17.76 1.99
C PHE A 110 -10.03 -16.66 2.99
N LEU A 111 -11.24 -16.09 2.88
CA LEU A 111 -11.69 -15.05 3.80
C LEU A 111 -11.85 -15.58 5.23
N ALA A 112 -12.44 -16.76 5.40
CA ALA A 112 -12.58 -17.40 6.70
C ALA A 112 -11.21 -17.65 7.36
N GLY A 113 -10.20 -18.05 6.57
CA GLY A 113 -8.82 -18.18 7.04
C GLY A 113 -8.23 -16.86 7.53
N LEU A 114 -8.42 -15.77 6.77
CA LEU A 114 -7.97 -14.43 7.18
C LEU A 114 -8.65 -13.95 8.47
N GLU A 115 -9.97 -14.15 8.59
CA GLU A 115 -10.72 -13.79 9.79
C GLU A 115 -10.24 -14.59 11.00
N ALA A 116 -10.02 -15.90 10.83
CA ALA A 116 -9.49 -16.76 11.90
C ALA A 116 -8.09 -16.32 12.36
N GLU A 117 -7.19 -15.97 11.43
CA GLU A 117 -5.87 -15.42 11.77
C GLU A 117 -6.00 -14.13 12.59
N VAL A 118 -6.95 -13.26 12.25
CA VAL A 118 -7.09 -11.93 12.87
C VAL A 118 -7.76 -11.97 14.24
N GLN A 119 -8.62 -12.95 14.47
CA GLN A 119 -9.20 -13.18 15.80
C GLN A 119 -8.25 -13.97 16.71
N ASN A 120 -7.25 -14.65 16.14
CA ASN A 120 -6.30 -15.42 16.94
C ASN A 120 -5.24 -14.50 17.58
N PRO A 121 -5.17 -14.41 18.92
CA PRO A 121 -4.22 -13.53 19.63
C PRO A 121 -2.76 -13.95 19.47
N GLY A 122 -2.48 -15.17 19.00
CA GLY A 122 -1.15 -15.64 18.64
C GLY A 122 -0.60 -15.02 17.35
N TYR A 123 -1.47 -14.50 16.48
CA TYR A 123 -1.07 -13.85 15.24
C TYR A 123 -0.97 -12.33 15.43
N ARG A 124 0.26 -11.83 15.37
CA ARG A 124 0.56 -10.39 15.44
C ARG A 124 0.78 -9.84 14.04
N SER A 125 -0.33 -9.48 13.39
CA SER A 125 -0.26 -8.84 12.06
C SER A 125 0.08 -7.35 12.19
N TYR A 126 0.79 -6.82 11.19
CA TYR A 126 1.17 -5.40 11.12
C TYR A 126 0.78 -4.82 9.77
N ALA A 127 0.34 -3.57 9.77
CA ALA A 127 0.27 -2.75 8.58
C ALA A 127 1.63 -2.09 8.34
N LYS A 128 2.15 -2.23 7.11
CA LYS A 128 3.38 -1.54 6.70
C LYS A 128 3.00 -0.16 6.16
N TYR A 129 3.39 0.89 6.89
CA TYR A 129 3.15 2.27 6.51
C TYR A 129 4.47 2.91 6.06
N LYS A 130 4.55 3.38 4.81
CA LYS A 130 5.71 4.13 4.36
C LYS A 130 5.38 5.60 4.20
N VAL A 131 6.33 6.44 4.56
CA VAL A 131 6.21 7.90 4.55
C VAL A 131 7.39 8.46 3.76
N TRP A 132 7.11 9.43 2.90
CA TRP A 132 8.14 10.24 2.26
C TRP A 132 8.04 11.67 2.76
N CYS A 133 9.15 12.19 3.22
CA CYS A 133 9.32 13.60 3.55
C CYS A 133 10.26 14.19 2.51
N ALA A 134 9.80 15.23 1.81
CA ALA A 134 10.57 15.87 0.77
C ALA A 134 10.28 17.38 0.75
N ARG A 135 11.29 18.18 0.41
CA ARG A 135 11.15 19.63 0.31
C ARG A 135 10.96 20.01 -1.15
N LYS A 136 9.87 20.73 -1.44
CA LYS A 136 9.66 21.31 -2.77
C LYS A 136 10.82 22.26 -3.10
N ILE A 137 11.33 22.17 -4.33
CA ILE A 137 12.37 23.06 -4.83
C ILE A 137 11.86 24.49 -4.88
#